data_AF-A0A1I4N4E9-F1
#
_entry.id   AF-A0A1I4N4E9-F1
#
_cell.length_a   1.000
_cell.length_b   1.000
_cell.length_c   1.000
_cell.angle_alpha   90.00
_cell.angle_beta   90.00
_cell.angle_gamma   90.00
#
_symmetry.space_group_name_H-M   'P 1'
#
loop_
_entity.id
_entity.type
_entity.pdbx_description
1 polymer ?
#
loop_
_entity_poly.entity_id
_entity_poly.type
_entity_poly.pdbx_seq_one_letter_code
_entity_poly.pdbx_strand_id
1 'polypeptide(L)'
;MFMKENIVLVSTNYLDLTDNQFNPQGYWEQPLDMSSPPQARDLALFDQNGYDLTDLEQRYAKVNKTSFHAHREHRHALKAPWFTQPDRVEGAVLNHSLLFERKGYKGEALEQLERWARANPLIYKIIKMRPKWGLDLSMDYVDREGNVFEVLHWEYDGFDYEEVEARKQQLDPVFSSIDWDDAAASILRQKDQWHHLDFFAQSDWKCNYFGIVKERFKMVIWK
;
A
#
# COMPACT_ATOMS: atom_id res chain seq x y z
N MET A 1 -35.97 -38.37 -18.74
CA MET A 1 -34.50 -38.29 -18.80
C MET A 1 -34.15 -36.81 -18.75
N PHE A 2 -33.96 -36.26 -17.55
CA PHE A 2 -33.63 -34.84 -17.38
C PHE A 2 -32.11 -34.70 -17.50
N MET A 3 -31.65 -33.99 -18.52
CA MET A 3 -30.24 -33.62 -18.63
C MET A 3 -29.94 -32.58 -17.54
N LYS A 4 -29.05 -32.94 -16.61
CA LYS A 4 -28.38 -31.97 -15.75
C LYS A 4 -27.44 -31.17 -16.65
N GLU A 5 -27.77 -29.91 -16.89
CA GLU A 5 -26.80 -28.96 -17.42
C GLU A 5 -25.70 -28.79 -16.37
N ASN A 6 -24.51 -29.28 -16.70
CA ASN A 6 -23.30 -28.93 -15.97
C ASN A 6 -23.01 -27.45 -16.28
N ILE A 7 -23.43 -26.57 -15.38
CA ILE A 7 -22.93 -25.20 -15.34
C ILE A 7 -21.46 -25.32 -14.97
N VAL A 8 -20.59 -25.23 -15.98
CA VAL A 8 -19.19 -24.92 -15.77
C VAL A 8 -19.19 -23.47 -15.30
N LEU A 9 -19.07 -23.26 -13.98
CA LEU A 9 -18.68 -21.98 -13.43
C LEU A 9 -17.29 -21.68 -13.99
N VAL A 10 -17.25 -20.89 -15.05
CA VAL A 10 -16.02 -20.22 -15.46
C VAL A 10 -15.66 -19.33 -14.28
N SER A 11 -14.61 -19.70 -13.54
CA SER A 11 -13.99 -18.80 -12.58
C SER A 11 -13.47 -17.62 -13.41
N THR A 12 -14.29 -16.58 -13.50
CA THR A 12 -13.88 -15.32 -14.09
C THR A 12 -13.06 -14.62 -13.03
N ASN A 13 -11.76 -14.91 -12.98
CA ASN A 13 -10.89 -14.08 -12.19
C ASN A 13 -10.88 -12.68 -12.83
N TYR A 14 -11.49 -11.73 -12.14
CA TYR A 14 -11.66 -10.33 -12.56
C TYR A 14 -10.60 -9.42 -11.94
N LEU A 15 -9.60 -10.02 -11.27
CA LEU A 15 -8.47 -9.31 -10.70
C LEU A 15 -7.25 -9.49 -11.63
N ASP A 16 -6.78 -8.39 -12.19
CA ASP A 16 -5.62 -8.35 -13.09
C ASP A 16 -4.39 -7.91 -12.31
N LEU A 17 -3.32 -8.72 -12.34
CA LEU A 17 -2.01 -8.33 -11.86
C LEU A 17 -1.39 -7.32 -12.83
N THR A 18 -0.86 -6.22 -12.31
CA THR A 18 -0.17 -5.23 -13.14
C THR A 18 1.32 -5.55 -13.32
N ASP A 19 1.94 -4.96 -14.34
CA ASP A 19 3.39 -5.06 -14.57
C ASP A 19 4.21 -4.09 -13.71
N ASN A 20 3.58 -3.34 -12.79
CA ASN A 20 4.27 -2.38 -11.95
C ASN A 20 5.26 -3.08 -11.01
N GLN A 21 6.43 -2.46 -10.84
CA GLN A 21 7.52 -2.96 -10.00
C GLN A 21 7.94 -1.89 -9.02
N PHE A 22 8.46 -2.33 -7.86
CA PHE A 22 9.15 -1.41 -6.97
C PHE A 22 10.44 -0.89 -7.60
N ASN A 23 10.78 0.36 -7.31
CA ASN A 23 12.07 0.93 -7.59
C ASN A 23 13.06 0.57 -6.45
N PRO A 24 14.13 -0.20 -6.75
CA PRO A 24 15.12 -0.60 -5.76
C PRO A 24 15.97 0.57 -5.24
N GLN A 25 16.04 1.69 -5.97
CA GLN A 25 16.70 2.88 -5.47
C GLN A 25 15.87 3.48 -4.33
N GLY A 26 16.35 3.25 -3.11
CA GLY A 26 15.71 3.72 -1.89
C GLY A 26 15.99 5.17 -1.53
N TYR A 27 16.85 5.89 -2.26
CA TYR A 27 17.32 7.21 -1.86
C TYR A 27 17.26 8.25 -2.98
N TRP A 28 16.88 9.48 -2.63
CA TRP A 28 17.08 10.66 -3.48
C TRP A 28 18.52 11.18 -3.33
N GLU A 29 19.12 11.56 -4.46
CA GLU A 29 20.51 12.06 -4.51
C GLU A 29 20.60 13.47 -5.09
N GLN A 30 19.68 13.83 -5.99
CA GLN A 30 19.68 15.14 -6.65
C GLN A 30 19.16 16.23 -5.70
N PRO A 31 19.91 17.31 -5.48
CA PRO A 31 19.48 18.43 -4.66
C PRO A 31 18.42 19.27 -5.40
N LEU A 32 17.70 20.11 -4.66
CA LEU A 32 16.81 21.11 -5.24
C LEU A 32 17.63 22.30 -5.75
N ASP A 33 17.20 22.91 -6.86
CA ASP A 33 17.70 24.21 -7.31
C ASP A 33 17.08 25.33 -6.45
N MET A 34 17.47 25.35 -5.18
CA MET A 34 17.00 26.28 -4.16
C MET A 34 18.13 26.58 -3.18
N SER A 35 18.33 27.86 -2.87
CA SER A 35 19.38 28.31 -1.94
C SER A 35 18.86 28.51 -0.51
N SER A 36 17.60 28.95 -0.36
CA SER A 36 17.00 29.23 0.94
C SER A 36 16.41 27.97 1.60
N PRO A 37 16.46 27.88 2.94
CA PRO A 37 15.81 26.79 3.67
C PRO A 37 14.28 26.77 3.45
N PRO A 38 13.66 25.58 3.39
CA PRO A 38 12.21 25.44 3.34
C PRO A 38 11.56 25.91 4.65
N GLN A 39 10.30 26.31 4.57
CA GLN A 39 9.52 26.77 5.72
C GLN A 39 8.90 25.58 6.47
N ALA A 40 8.43 25.81 7.71
CA ALA A 40 7.77 24.77 8.50
C ALA A 40 6.56 24.14 7.79
N ARG A 41 5.82 24.93 7.00
CA ARG A 41 4.68 24.44 6.22
C ARG A 41 5.06 23.39 5.18
N ASP A 42 6.27 23.46 4.62
CA ASP A 42 6.74 22.50 3.61
C ASP A 42 6.99 21.10 4.21
N LEU A 43 6.96 20.97 5.55
CA LEU A 43 7.13 19.75 6.35
C LEU A 43 5.88 19.42 7.19
N ALA A 44 4.76 20.13 6.95
CA ALA A 44 3.53 19.93 7.68
C ALA A 44 2.92 18.55 7.40
N LEU A 45 2.14 18.03 8.35
CA LEU A 45 1.47 16.74 8.25
C LEU A 45 2.42 15.57 7.93
N PHE A 46 3.68 15.68 8.37
CA PHE A 46 4.68 14.62 8.19
C PHE A 46 4.11 13.29 8.70
N ASP A 47 3.97 12.36 7.76
CA ASP A 47 3.54 11.02 8.04
C ASP A 47 4.69 10.23 8.66
N GLN A 48 4.52 9.74 9.88
CA GLN A 48 5.61 9.08 10.61
C GLN A 48 5.76 7.60 10.22
N ASN A 49 4.67 6.99 9.74
CA ASN A 49 4.61 5.55 9.59
C ASN A 49 3.95 5.08 8.28
N GLY A 50 3.26 5.96 7.55
CA GLY A 50 2.77 5.69 6.21
C GLY A 50 3.66 6.29 5.10
N TYR A 51 3.03 6.56 3.96
CA TYR A 51 3.67 6.89 2.69
C TYR A 51 3.35 8.30 2.18
N ASP A 52 2.61 9.10 2.95
CA ASP A 52 2.29 10.46 2.52
C ASP A 52 3.56 11.33 2.52
N LEU A 53 3.79 11.99 1.39
CA LEU A 53 4.90 12.90 1.16
C LEU A 53 4.53 14.31 1.64
N THR A 54 5.42 14.91 2.41
CA THR A 54 5.41 16.37 2.63
C THR A 54 5.63 17.12 1.31
N ASP A 55 5.30 18.41 1.26
CA ASP A 55 5.55 19.24 0.08
C ASP A 55 7.04 19.29 -0.29
N LEU A 56 7.92 19.23 0.71
CA LEU A 56 9.37 19.15 0.48
C LEU A 56 9.76 17.82 -0.19
N GLU A 57 9.25 16.68 0.30
CA GLU A 57 9.48 15.37 -0.31
C GLU A 57 8.98 15.33 -1.76
N GLN A 58 7.81 15.90 -2.06
CA GLN A 58 7.27 15.99 -3.43
C GLN A 58 8.20 16.77 -4.38
N ARG A 59 8.84 17.86 -3.91
CA ARG A 59 9.82 18.60 -4.71
C ARG A 59 11.05 17.75 -5.04
N TYR A 60 11.54 16.96 -4.07
CA TYR A 60 12.65 16.03 -4.31
C TYR A 60 12.27 14.91 -5.28
N ALA A 61 11.06 14.35 -5.16
CA ALA A 61 10.55 13.38 -6.12
C ALA A 61 10.57 13.94 -7.55
N LYS A 62 10.11 15.18 -7.74
CA LYS A 62 10.11 15.85 -9.05
C LYS A 62 11.50 16.01 -9.67
N VAL A 63 12.49 16.51 -8.91
CA VAL A 63 13.86 16.70 -9.45
C VAL A 63 14.57 15.37 -9.69
N ASN A 64 14.25 14.33 -8.91
CA ASN A 64 14.73 12.96 -9.11
C ASN A 64 13.85 12.17 -10.10
N LYS A 65 13.03 12.85 -10.92
CA LYS A 65 12.22 12.28 -12.02
C LYS A 65 11.33 11.10 -11.60
N THR A 66 10.83 11.13 -10.38
CA THR A 66 9.93 10.12 -9.83
C THR A 66 8.51 10.65 -9.83
N SER A 67 7.59 9.91 -10.46
CA SER A 67 6.16 10.22 -10.44
C SER A 67 5.57 9.97 -9.05
N PHE A 68 4.65 10.83 -8.63
CA PHE A 68 3.85 10.66 -7.42
C PHE A 68 2.40 10.99 -7.74
N HIS A 69 1.48 10.39 -7.00
CA HIS A 69 0.05 10.50 -7.28
C HIS A 69 -0.72 10.88 -6.02
N ALA A 70 -1.89 11.49 -6.20
CA ALA A 70 -2.81 11.72 -5.11
C ALA A 70 -3.20 10.37 -4.46
N HIS A 71 -2.89 10.22 -3.17
CA HIS A 71 -3.36 9.11 -2.34
C HIS A 71 -4.78 9.42 -1.81
N ARG A 72 -5.03 10.69 -1.45
CA ARG A 72 -6.33 11.30 -1.11
C ARG A 72 -6.34 12.74 -1.64
N GLU A 73 -7.47 13.46 -1.67
CA GLU A 73 -7.58 14.81 -2.29
C GLU A 73 -6.44 15.79 -1.94
N HIS A 74 -5.87 15.71 -0.73
CA HIS A 74 -4.79 16.58 -0.26
C HIS A 74 -3.46 15.88 0.03
N ARG A 75 -3.31 14.59 -0.30
CA ARG A 75 -2.12 13.80 0.08
C ARG A 75 -1.50 13.13 -1.13
N HIS A 76 -0.18 13.11 -1.20
CA HIS A 76 0.58 12.54 -2.31
C HIS A 76 1.49 11.42 -1.82
N ALA A 77 1.56 10.33 -2.56
CA ALA A 77 2.46 9.21 -2.27
C ALA A 77 3.17 8.75 -3.55
N LEU A 78 4.35 8.13 -3.40
CA LEU A 78 4.91 7.31 -4.47
C LEU A 78 4.13 6.00 -4.46
N LYS A 79 3.25 5.82 -5.43
CA LYS A 79 2.42 4.63 -5.52
C LYS A 79 2.17 4.20 -6.96
N ALA A 80 1.97 2.91 -7.14
CA ALA A 80 1.46 2.33 -8.38
C ALA A 80 0.40 1.27 -8.05
N PRO A 81 -0.59 1.03 -8.93
CA PRO A 81 -1.51 -0.09 -8.75
C PRO A 81 -0.72 -1.41 -8.66
N TRP A 82 -1.10 -2.30 -7.75
CA TRP A 82 -0.54 -3.65 -7.68
C TRP A 82 -1.42 -4.62 -8.47
N PHE A 83 -2.71 -4.69 -8.10
CA PHE A 83 -3.77 -5.30 -8.88
C PHE A 83 -4.80 -4.26 -9.32
N THR A 84 -5.53 -4.58 -10.38
CA THR A 84 -6.69 -3.80 -10.86
C THR A 84 -7.91 -4.68 -11.03
N GLN A 85 -9.09 -4.08 -10.96
CA GLN A 85 -10.36 -4.76 -11.20
C GLN A 85 -11.22 -3.83 -12.09
N PRO A 86 -11.98 -4.37 -13.06
CA PRO A 86 -13.06 -3.62 -13.70
C PRO A 86 -14.07 -3.10 -12.68
N ASP A 87 -14.74 -1.99 -12.98
CA ASP A 87 -15.76 -1.44 -12.08
C ASP A 87 -16.85 -2.47 -11.77
N ARG A 88 -17.14 -2.63 -10.46
CA ARG A 88 -18.18 -3.52 -9.94
C ARG A 88 -18.99 -2.82 -8.86
N VAL A 89 -20.24 -3.26 -8.70
CA VAL A 89 -21.19 -2.71 -7.72
C VAL A 89 -21.75 -3.77 -6.77
N GLU A 90 -21.33 -5.03 -6.94
CA GLU A 90 -21.83 -6.21 -6.23
C GLU A 90 -20.79 -7.34 -6.29
N GLY A 91 -20.78 -8.17 -5.25
CA GLY A 91 -19.77 -9.21 -5.03
C GLY A 91 -18.52 -8.64 -4.34
N ALA A 92 -17.39 -9.29 -4.60
CA ALA A 92 -16.09 -8.84 -4.15
C ALA A 92 -15.60 -7.63 -4.97
N VAL A 93 -15.41 -6.50 -4.30
CA VAL A 93 -15.01 -5.23 -4.88
C VAL A 93 -13.62 -4.85 -4.36
N LEU A 94 -12.69 -4.66 -5.29
CA LEU A 94 -11.34 -4.19 -4.97
C LEU A 94 -11.43 -2.72 -4.52
N ASN A 95 -11.27 -2.48 -3.22
CA ASN A 95 -11.26 -1.14 -2.68
C ASN A 95 -9.95 -0.42 -3.07
N HIS A 96 -8.81 -1.09 -2.84
CA HIS A 96 -7.52 -0.64 -3.34
C HIS A 96 -6.52 -1.79 -3.42
N SER A 97 -5.51 -1.63 -4.28
CA SER A 97 -4.35 -2.50 -4.35
C SER A 97 -3.14 -1.72 -4.86
N LEU A 98 -2.15 -1.52 -3.99
CA LEU A 98 -1.11 -0.52 -4.19
C LEU A 98 0.27 -1.06 -3.81
N LEU A 99 1.24 -0.72 -4.65
CA LEU A 99 2.65 -0.71 -4.33
C LEU A 99 3.01 0.69 -3.83
N PHE A 100 3.61 0.80 -2.65
CA PHE A 100 4.01 2.06 -2.03
C PHE A 100 5.52 2.18 -1.85
N GLU A 101 6.02 3.40 -1.99
CA GLU A 101 7.42 3.72 -1.73
C GLU A 101 7.58 5.02 -0.97
N ARG A 102 8.62 5.09 -0.15
CA ARG A 102 9.10 6.33 0.43
C ARG A 102 10.60 6.27 0.56
N LYS A 103 11.30 7.30 0.10
CA LYS A 103 12.76 7.25 -0.03
C LYS A 103 13.44 7.95 1.14
N GLY A 104 14.70 7.62 1.37
CA GLY A 104 15.59 8.41 2.22
C GLY A 104 16.40 9.41 1.39
N TYR A 105 17.33 10.11 2.03
CA TYR A 105 18.22 11.07 1.37
C TYR A 105 19.68 10.64 1.51
N LYS A 106 20.48 10.81 0.44
CA LYS A 106 21.94 10.64 0.45
C LYS A 106 22.59 11.60 -0.56
N GLY A 107 23.92 11.64 -0.59
CA GLY A 107 24.68 12.50 -1.52
C GLY A 107 24.34 14.00 -1.37
N GLU A 108 24.37 14.73 -2.48
CA GLU A 108 24.16 16.19 -2.51
C GLU A 108 22.80 16.62 -1.94
N ALA A 109 21.74 15.81 -2.15
CA ALA A 109 20.44 16.06 -1.54
C ALA A 109 20.52 16.06 0.00
N LEU A 110 21.21 15.08 0.61
CA LEU A 110 21.39 15.02 2.05
C LEU A 110 22.23 16.20 2.56
N GLU A 111 23.33 16.53 1.89
CA GLU A 111 24.17 17.69 2.26
C GLU A 111 23.39 19.01 2.23
N GLN A 112 22.49 19.18 1.25
CA GLN A 112 21.59 20.33 1.20
C GLN A 112 20.65 20.36 2.41
N LEU A 113 20.00 19.25 2.72
CA LEU A 113 19.10 19.15 3.86
C LEU A 113 19.83 19.42 5.19
N GLU A 114 21.03 18.88 5.38
CA GLU A 114 21.83 19.09 6.59
C GLU A 114 22.24 20.56 6.77
N ARG A 115 22.56 21.27 5.67
CA ARG A 115 22.80 22.72 5.72
C ARG A 115 21.55 23.48 6.13
N TRP A 116 20.39 23.17 5.54
CA TRP A 116 19.14 23.82 5.88
C TRP A 116 18.64 23.50 7.29
N ALA A 117 18.93 22.30 7.81
CA ALA A 117 18.53 21.87 9.15
C ALA A 117 19.12 22.74 10.26
N ARG A 118 20.26 23.41 10.01
CA ARG A 118 20.85 24.39 10.94
C ARG A 118 19.94 25.60 11.18
N ALA A 119 19.12 25.97 10.20
CA ALA A 119 18.16 27.07 10.29
C ALA A 119 16.73 26.58 10.58
N ASN A 120 16.34 25.42 10.06
CA ASN A 120 15.03 24.80 10.29
C ASN A 120 15.18 23.34 10.77
N PRO A 121 15.24 23.09 12.09
CA PRO A 121 15.43 21.74 12.63
C PRO A 121 14.32 20.73 12.28
N LEU A 122 13.14 21.17 11.81
CA LEU A 122 12.10 20.24 11.37
C LEU A 122 12.56 19.36 10.20
N ILE A 123 13.56 19.81 9.43
CA ILE A 123 14.16 19.06 8.33
C ILE A 123 14.78 17.73 8.82
N TYR A 124 15.17 17.64 10.10
CA TYR A 124 15.64 16.37 10.66
C TYR A 124 14.60 15.25 10.57
N LYS A 125 13.29 15.57 10.49
CA LYS A 125 12.25 14.57 10.26
C LYS A 125 12.47 13.81 8.95
N ILE A 126 12.89 14.49 7.88
CA ILE A 126 13.12 13.84 6.59
C ILE A 126 14.55 13.30 6.46
N ILE A 127 15.56 13.95 7.06
CA ILE A 127 16.94 13.46 7.10
C ILE A 127 17.02 12.09 7.79
N LYS A 128 16.26 11.88 8.86
CA LYS A 128 16.31 10.64 9.66
C LYS A 128 15.52 9.48 9.07
N MET A 129 14.83 9.68 7.95
CA MET A 129 14.09 8.62 7.28
C MET A 129 15.03 7.53 6.75
N ARG A 130 14.59 6.27 6.87
CA ARG A 130 15.07 5.18 6.02
C ARG A 130 14.12 4.98 4.84
N PRO A 131 14.61 4.44 3.72
CA PRO A 131 13.76 3.99 2.63
C PRO A 131 12.74 2.96 3.14
N LYS A 132 11.53 2.99 2.59
CA LYS A 132 10.42 2.12 2.95
C LYS A 132 9.65 1.70 1.69
N TRP A 133 9.28 0.43 1.61
CA TRP A 133 8.43 -0.15 0.57
C TRP A 133 7.22 -0.81 1.22
N GLY A 134 6.06 -0.79 0.56
CA GLY A 134 4.81 -1.26 1.13
C GLY A 134 3.93 -1.94 0.12
N LEU A 135 3.30 -3.03 0.53
CA LEU A 135 2.24 -3.71 -0.19
C LEU A 135 0.93 -3.46 0.56
N ASP A 136 -0.12 -3.08 -0.15
CA ASP A 136 -1.43 -2.82 0.45
C ASP A 136 -2.53 -3.35 -0.48
N LEU A 137 -3.35 -4.27 0.00
CA LEU A 137 -4.49 -4.82 -0.72
C LEU A 137 -5.72 -4.84 0.19
N SER A 138 -6.82 -4.30 -0.33
CA SER A 138 -8.12 -4.32 0.34
C SER A 138 -9.21 -4.77 -0.62
N MET A 139 -9.88 -5.86 -0.26
CA MET A 139 -11.05 -6.41 -0.95
C MET A 139 -12.26 -6.31 -0.02
N ASP A 140 -13.32 -5.68 -0.49
CA ASP A 140 -14.61 -5.58 0.19
C ASP A 140 -15.64 -6.51 -0.44
N TYR A 141 -16.74 -6.75 0.25
CA TYR A 141 -17.92 -7.44 -0.29
C TYR A 141 -19.17 -6.60 -0.08
N VAL A 142 -20.03 -6.54 -1.09
CA VAL A 142 -21.35 -5.95 -1.01
C VAL A 142 -22.36 -6.75 -1.86
N ASP A 143 -23.58 -6.95 -1.35
CA ASP A 143 -24.66 -7.55 -2.12
C ASP A 143 -26.00 -6.81 -2.00
N ARG A 144 -26.98 -7.24 -2.80
CA ARG A 144 -28.35 -6.69 -2.79
C ARG A 144 -29.15 -7.01 -1.53
N GLU A 145 -28.70 -7.94 -0.70
CA GLU A 145 -29.31 -8.26 0.59
C GLU A 145 -28.82 -7.31 1.69
N GLY A 146 -27.81 -6.47 1.38
CA GLY A 146 -27.23 -5.51 2.29
C GLY A 146 -26.11 -6.10 3.14
N ASN A 147 -25.58 -7.28 2.80
CA ASN A 147 -24.36 -7.76 3.41
C ASN A 147 -23.19 -6.88 2.95
N VAL A 148 -22.46 -6.33 3.91
CA VAL A 148 -21.28 -5.50 3.67
C VAL A 148 -20.20 -5.86 4.68
N PHE A 149 -19.00 -6.18 4.21
CA PHE A 149 -17.84 -6.40 5.06
C PHE A 149 -16.55 -6.39 4.24
N GLU A 150 -15.42 -6.17 4.91
CA GLU A 150 -14.09 -6.33 4.34
C GLU A 150 -13.77 -7.83 4.22
N VAL A 151 -13.49 -8.34 3.02
CA VAL A 151 -13.08 -9.73 2.77
C VAL A 151 -11.65 -9.95 3.25
N LEU A 152 -10.76 -9.02 2.90
CA LEU A 152 -9.37 -8.97 3.35
C LEU A 152 -8.87 -7.53 3.24
N HIS A 153 -8.32 -6.99 4.32
CA HIS A 153 -7.31 -5.95 4.26
C HIS A 153 -5.98 -6.57 4.66
N TRP A 154 -4.95 -6.32 3.86
CA TRP A 154 -3.62 -6.83 4.10
C TRP A 154 -2.56 -5.80 3.72
N GLU A 155 -1.84 -5.32 4.72
CA GLU A 155 -0.72 -4.39 4.56
C GLU A 155 0.61 -5.03 5.01
N TYR A 156 1.67 -4.80 4.22
CA TYR A 156 3.03 -5.25 4.53
C TYR A 156 4.09 -4.22 4.14
N ASP A 157 4.55 -3.52 5.17
CA ASP A 157 5.63 -2.55 5.15
C ASP A 157 6.98 -3.21 5.38
N GLY A 158 8.03 -2.70 4.75
CA GLY A 158 9.42 -3.05 5.09
C GLY A 158 10.40 -1.94 4.76
N PHE A 159 11.57 -2.01 5.38
CA PHE A 159 12.70 -1.08 5.12
C PHE A 159 13.79 -1.71 4.25
N ASP A 160 13.58 -2.96 3.84
CA ASP A 160 14.48 -3.73 3.00
C ASP A 160 13.75 -4.07 1.69
N TYR A 161 14.35 -3.68 0.57
CA TYR A 161 13.72 -3.86 -0.74
C TYR A 161 13.59 -5.34 -1.09
N GLU A 162 14.64 -6.13 -0.88
CA GLU A 162 14.70 -7.53 -1.28
C GLU A 162 13.65 -8.35 -0.52
N GLU A 163 13.46 -8.06 0.76
CA GLU A 163 12.48 -8.71 1.61
C GLU A 163 11.02 -8.39 1.22
N VAL A 164 10.72 -7.12 0.94
CA VAL A 164 9.37 -6.72 0.50
C VAL A 164 9.06 -7.24 -0.90
N GLU A 165 10.03 -7.19 -1.82
CA GLU A 165 9.90 -7.72 -3.17
C GLU A 165 9.72 -9.24 -3.16
N ALA A 166 10.48 -9.98 -2.33
CA ALA A 166 10.27 -11.41 -2.15
C ALA A 166 8.87 -11.73 -1.61
N ARG A 167 8.34 -10.90 -0.70
CA ARG A 167 6.96 -11.06 -0.21
C ARG A 167 5.93 -10.79 -1.30
N LYS A 168 6.14 -9.79 -2.14
CA LYS A 168 5.29 -9.53 -3.31
C LYS A 168 5.25 -10.76 -4.23
N GLN A 169 6.41 -11.27 -4.63
CA GLN A 169 6.52 -12.45 -5.50
C GLN A 169 5.88 -13.71 -4.91
N GLN A 170 5.91 -13.85 -3.57
CA GLN A 170 5.23 -14.93 -2.87
C GLN A 170 3.70 -14.82 -2.95
N LEU A 171 3.16 -13.59 -2.85
CA LEU A 171 1.71 -13.36 -2.74
C LEU A 171 1.01 -13.10 -4.08
N ASP A 172 1.72 -12.61 -5.10
CA ASP A 172 1.21 -12.43 -6.45
C ASP A 172 0.40 -13.66 -6.96
N PRO A 173 0.96 -14.90 -6.95
CA PRO A 173 0.20 -16.08 -7.38
C PRO A 173 -0.91 -16.49 -6.41
N VAL A 174 -0.77 -16.21 -5.12
CA VAL A 174 -1.81 -16.53 -4.12
C VAL A 174 -3.03 -15.67 -4.40
N PHE A 175 -2.90 -14.35 -4.44
CA PHE A 175 -4.01 -13.43 -4.68
C PHE A 175 -4.62 -13.59 -6.07
N SER A 176 -3.80 -13.92 -7.08
CA SER A 176 -4.28 -14.23 -8.44
C SER A 176 -5.02 -15.56 -8.56
N SER A 177 -5.01 -16.43 -7.54
CA SER A 177 -5.70 -17.72 -7.58
C SER A 177 -7.00 -17.76 -6.79
N ILE A 178 -7.28 -16.71 -6.01
CA ILE A 178 -8.46 -16.64 -5.15
C ILE A 178 -9.68 -16.31 -6.00
N ASP A 179 -10.73 -17.13 -5.87
CA ASP A 179 -12.09 -16.73 -6.23
C ASP A 179 -12.64 -15.86 -5.10
N TRP A 180 -12.59 -14.54 -5.28
CA TRP A 180 -12.92 -13.60 -4.22
C TRP A 180 -14.41 -13.59 -3.86
N ASP A 181 -15.30 -13.94 -4.80
CA ASP A 181 -16.73 -14.05 -4.52
C ASP A 181 -17.03 -15.30 -3.67
N ASP A 182 -16.43 -16.45 -4.02
CA ASP A 182 -16.57 -17.66 -3.20
C ASP A 182 -15.94 -17.49 -1.81
N ALA A 183 -14.75 -16.86 -1.75
CA ALA A 183 -14.09 -16.55 -0.49
C ALA A 183 -14.96 -15.65 0.40
N ALA A 184 -15.56 -14.60 -0.16
CA ALA A 184 -16.47 -13.73 0.58
C ALA A 184 -17.70 -14.48 1.09
N ALA A 185 -18.35 -15.28 0.23
CA ALA A 185 -19.50 -16.09 0.64
C ALA A 185 -19.14 -17.08 1.76
N SER A 186 -17.93 -17.66 1.73
CA SER A 186 -17.40 -18.54 2.76
C SER A 186 -17.10 -17.83 4.07
N ILE A 187 -16.52 -16.63 4.03
CA ILE A 187 -16.26 -15.79 5.20
C ILE A 187 -17.58 -15.33 5.84
N LEU A 188 -18.57 -14.95 5.03
CA LEU A 188 -19.89 -14.55 5.51
C LEU A 188 -20.61 -15.70 6.26
N ARG A 189 -20.48 -16.95 5.80
CA ARG A 189 -21.00 -18.13 6.51
C ARG A 189 -20.35 -18.36 7.88
N GLN A 190 -19.18 -17.77 8.13
CA GLN A 190 -18.41 -17.87 9.38
C GLN A 190 -18.44 -16.57 10.20
N LYS A 191 -19.40 -15.67 9.91
CA LYS A 191 -19.49 -14.33 10.52
C LYS A 191 -19.45 -14.32 12.04
N ASP A 192 -20.07 -15.32 12.67
CA ASP A 192 -20.07 -15.52 14.11
C ASP A 192 -18.68 -15.73 14.71
N GLN A 193 -17.72 -16.25 13.93
CA GLN A 193 -16.34 -16.48 14.38
C GLN A 193 -15.49 -15.22 14.43
N TRP A 194 -15.76 -14.22 13.59
CA TRP A 194 -14.86 -13.09 13.40
C TRP A 194 -15.48 -11.71 13.64
N HIS A 195 -16.77 -11.51 13.36
CA HIS A 195 -17.37 -10.17 13.34
C HIS A 195 -17.38 -9.47 14.70
N HIS A 196 -17.32 -10.23 15.79
CA HIS A 196 -17.28 -9.71 17.15
C HIS A 196 -15.85 -9.37 17.63
N LEU A 197 -14.83 -9.76 16.86
CA LEU A 197 -13.43 -9.54 17.20
C LEU A 197 -13.04 -8.08 16.95
N ASP A 198 -11.99 -7.62 17.64
CA ASP A 198 -11.39 -6.33 17.34
C ASP A 198 -10.66 -6.35 15.99
N PHE A 199 -10.20 -5.17 15.55
CA PHE A 199 -9.53 -5.00 14.27
C PHE A 199 -8.37 -5.98 14.04
N PHE A 200 -7.46 -6.12 15.02
CA PHE A 200 -6.27 -6.96 14.85
C PHE A 200 -6.63 -8.44 14.86
N ALA A 201 -7.57 -8.85 15.69
CA ALA A 201 -8.04 -10.21 15.74
C ALA A 201 -8.84 -10.61 14.47
N GLN A 202 -9.58 -9.68 13.86
CA GLN A 202 -10.19 -9.89 12.54
C GLN A 202 -9.13 -10.04 11.44
N SER A 203 -8.14 -9.16 11.41
CA SER A 203 -7.01 -9.24 10.46
C SER A 203 -6.27 -10.58 10.58
N ASP A 204 -5.93 -11.00 11.81
CA ASP A 204 -5.30 -12.28 12.08
C ASP A 204 -6.17 -13.46 11.61
N TRP A 205 -7.48 -13.43 11.88
CA TRP A 205 -8.42 -14.47 11.46
C TRP A 205 -8.46 -14.58 9.93
N LYS A 206 -8.53 -13.46 9.21
CA LYS A 206 -8.54 -13.43 7.74
C LYS A 206 -7.20 -13.88 7.15
N CYS A 207 -6.07 -13.45 7.71
CA CYS A 207 -4.75 -13.93 7.28
C CYS A 207 -4.66 -15.47 7.40
N ASN A 208 -5.14 -16.03 8.51
CA ASN A 208 -5.20 -17.48 8.71
C ASN A 208 -6.14 -18.17 7.72
N TYR A 209 -7.32 -17.59 7.45
CA TYR A 209 -8.27 -18.11 6.47
C TYR A 209 -7.65 -18.24 5.07
N PHE A 210 -6.90 -17.22 4.64
CA PHE A 210 -6.21 -17.21 3.34
C PHE A 210 -4.86 -17.95 3.35
N GLY A 211 -4.40 -18.42 4.51
CA GLY A 211 -3.09 -19.07 4.64
C GLY A 211 -1.90 -18.14 4.36
N ILE A 212 -2.09 -16.83 4.58
CA ILE A 212 -1.05 -15.81 4.36
C ILE A 212 -0.45 -15.36 5.69
N VAL A 213 0.74 -14.81 5.59
CA VAL A 213 1.44 -14.14 6.70
C VAL A 213 0.62 -12.97 7.27
N LYS A 214 0.80 -12.73 8.57
CA LYS A 214 0.19 -11.57 9.24
C LYS A 214 0.61 -10.25 8.60
N GLU A 215 -0.27 -9.27 8.68
CA GLU A 215 0.04 -7.88 8.33
C GLU A 215 1.23 -7.36 9.12
N ARG A 216 1.99 -6.45 8.51
CA ARG A 216 3.06 -5.71 9.16
C ARG A 216 2.99 -4.27 8.70
N PHE A 217 2.41 -3.41 9.53
CA PHE A 217 2.15 -2.02 9.16
C PHE A 217 2.47 -1.06 10.32
N LYS A 218 2.31 0.24 10.10
CA LYS A 218 2.59 1.30 11.09
C LYS A 218 4.06 1.32 11.55
N MET A 219 4.98 0.88 10.70
CA MET A 219 6.41 0.90 11.02
C MET A 219 6.94 2.34 11.02
N VAL A 220 7.49 2.81 12.16
CA VAL A 220 8.08 4.14 12.26
C VAL A 220 9.29 4.26 11.34
N ILE A 221 9.27 5.29 10.47
CA ILE A 221 10.22 5.45 9.36
C ILE A 221 11.61 5.96 9.77
N TRP A 222 11.78 6.44 10.99
CA TRP A 222 13.07 6.96 11.44
C TRP A 222 14.06 5.84 11.81
N LYS A 223 15.34 6.10 11.53
CA LYS A 223 16.49 5.29 11.97
C LYS A 223 16.91 5.63 13.41
#